data_AF-A0A833GNH5-F1
#
_entry.id   AF-A0A833GNH5-F1
#
_cell.length_a   1.000
_cell.length_b   1.000
_cell.length_c   1.000
_cell.angle_alpha   90.00
_cell.angle_beta   90.00
_cell.angle_gamma   90.00
#
_symmetry.space_group_name_H-M   'P 1'
#
loop_
_entity.id
_entity.type
_entity.pdbx_description
1 polymer ?
#
loop_
_entity_poly.entity_id
_entity_poly.type
_entity_poly.pdbx_seq_one_letter_code
_entity_poly.pdbx_strand_id
1 'polypeptide(L)'
;MNQKPQRIAIGTGIHTAEWLVSTRAGQTLLKESHGTDRRPRCMCQSGGVEMYVGRRGQVFYLSRMPGSGFLHADDCASVEDSTLLSGAISYAPGAIVEGADGTLQLAANLERRERQSEPITEVSIDGVLDLLIEQADLNREQPGEDPRTWAIVRDKLLAASQSITVGDMRLSDVLFLPDRYVRERSANELAACEAKIRAAQGGALILAPLKELRLTTYSWQVVLKHLPGLRLWASKEAAEQMEARWAAPYFNTNPEYALCLVVAKPARREGNYTVTNMAVLATDANYFPCRSHREAEVATELIAEGHPIMRPLRFDCDPAQVLADFAVLDGDNPTPVFVLAPTGAEEFDAAKRSVASLMERNHAQVKVYPA
;
A
#
# COMPACT_ATOMS: atom_id res chain seq x y z
N MET A 1 25.21 0.20 22.72
CA MET A 1 24.01 -0.42 23.34
C MET A 1 24.31 -1.89 23.53
N ASN A 2 24.22 -2.42 24.76
CA ASN A 2 24.30 -3.86 24.97
C ASN A 2 23.01 -4.49 24.44
N GLN A 3 23.03 -5.06 23.23
CA GLN A 3 21.93 -5.90 22.76
C GLN A 3 21.76 -7.05 23.75
N LYS A 4 20.54 -7.26 24.23
CA LYS A 4 20.25 -8.43 25.07
C LYS A 4 20.60 -9.69 24.27
N PRO A 5 21.26 -10.69 24.88
CA PRO A 5 21.61 -11.90 24.17
C PRO A 5 20.34 -12.60 23.69
N GLN A 6 20.26 -12.87 22.38
CA GLN A 6 19.12 -13.55 21.79
C GLN A 6 18.97 -14.96 22.39
N ARG A 7 17.80 -15.26 22.95
CA ARG A 7 17.48 -16.53 23.61
C ARG A 7 16.65 -17.42 22.69
N ILE A 8 17.01 -18.68 22.59
CA ILE A 8 16.45 -19.66 21.65
C ILE A 8 15.99 -20.89 22.41
N ALA A 9 14.70 -21.19 22.33
CA ALA A 9 14.15 -22.47 22.75
C ALA A 9 14.46 -23.53 21.69
N ILE A 10 15.14 -24.60 22.07
CA ILE A 10 15.50 -25.73 21.21
C ILE A 10 15.58 -27.01 22.05
N GLY A 11 15.00 -28.10 21.56
CA GLY A 11 14.87 -29.32 22.35
C GLY A 11 14.02 -29.10 23.59
N THR A 12 14.58 -29.33 24.77
CA THR A 12 13.92 -29.14 26.08
C THR A 12 14.40 -27.90 26.83
N GLY A 13 15.32 -27.11 26.25
CA GLY A 13 15.99 -26.00 26.92
C GLY A 13 15.88 -24.67 26.18
N ILE A 14 16.29 -23.61 26.88
CA ILE A 14 16.47 -22.27 26.31
C ILE A 14 17.95 -21.91 26.43
N HIS A 15 18.59 -21.62 25.31
CA HIS A 15 20.02 -21.32 25.21
C HIS A 15 20.23 -19.95 24.54
N THR A 16 21.40 -19.33 24.70
CA THR A 16 21.72 -18.14 23.90
C THR A 16 22.08 -18.56 22.47
N ALA A 17 21.72 -17.73 21.49
CA ALA A 17 22.06 -17.97 20.09
C ALA A 17 23.58 -18.13 19.91
N GLU A 18 24.37 -17.29 20.59
CA GLU A 18 25.82 -17.36 20.61
C GLU A 18 26.33 -18.72 21.11
N TRP A 19 25.80 -19.26 22.21
CA TRP A 19 26.22 -20.56 22.74
C TRP A 19 25.88 -21.70 21.77
N LEU A 20 24.71 -21.63 21.11
CA LEU A 20 24.30 -22.63 20.12
C LEU A 20 25.26 -22.67 18.93
N VAL A 21 25.70 -21.51 18.43
CA VAL A 21 26.55 -21.45 17.24
C VAL A 21 28.03 -21.65 17.54
N SER A 22 28.51 -21.24 18.72
CA SER A 22 29.95 -21.21 19.07
C SER A 22 30.47 -22.45 19.80
N THR A 23 29.60 -23.32 20.32
CA THR A 23 30.01 -24.49 21.12
C THR A 23 29.74 -25.81 20.42
N ARG A 24 30.54 -26.83 20.73
CA ARG A 24 30.34 -28.20 20.20
C ARG A 24 28.98 -28.78 20.63
N ALA A 25 28.58 -28.56 21.89
CA ALA A 25 27.30 -29.03 22.40
C ALA A 25 26.12 -28.31 21.71
N GLY A 26 26.24 -27.01 21.50
CA GLY A 26 25.29 -26.22 20.72
C GLY A 26 25.14 -26.72 19.28
N GLN A 27 26.26 -26.98 18.59
CA GLN A 27 26.26 -27.54 17.25
C GLN A 27 25.63 -28.94 17.18
N THR A 28 25.79 -29.77 18.21
CA THR A 28 25.09 -31.06 18.30
C THR A 28 23.57 -30.86 18.41
N LEU A 29 23.10 -29.95 19.27
CA LEU A 29 21.66 -29.64 19.39
C LEU A 29 21.07 -29.07 18.09
N LEU A 30 21.80 -28.18 17.42
CA LEU A 30 21.40 -27.67 16.10
C LEU A 30 21.32 -28.81 15.08
N LYS A 31 22.30 -29.70 15.05
CA LYS A 31 22.30 -30.88 14.18
C LYS A 31 21.11 -31.81 14.45
N GLU A 32 20.75 -32.02 15.70
CA GLU A 32 19.60 -32.87 16.10
C GLU A 32 18.26 -32.24 15.70
N SER A 33 18.16 -30.91 15.74
CA SER A 33 16.97 -30.18 15.30
C SER A 33 16.88 -30.05 13.77
N HIS A 34 18.02 -30.05 13.08
CA HIS A 34 18.07 -29.87 11.63
C HIS A 34 17.29 -30.96 10.87
N GLY A 35 16.31 -30.54 10.07
CA GLY A 35 15.46 -31.44 9.27
C GLY A 35 14.32 -32.09 10.06
N THR A 36 14.09 -31.67 11.30
CA THR A 36 12.93 -32.09 12.10
C THR A 36 11.80 -31.06 12.03
N ASP A 37 10.57 -31.49 12.31
CA ASP A 37 9.41 -30.60 12.40
C ASP A 37 9.43 -29.70 13.66
N ARG A 38 10.26 -30.05 14.65
CA ARG A 38 10.44 -29.26 15.88
C ARG A 38 11.45 -28.15 15.64
N ARG A 39 10.95 -27.03 15.13
CA ARG A 39 11.72 -25.81 14.85
C ARG A 39 12.18 -25.13 16.15
N PRO A 40 13.41 -24.62 16.22
CA PRO A 40 13.81 -23.72 17.30
C PRO A 40 12.93 -22.46 17.31
N ARG A 41 12.76 -21.83 18.47
CA ARG A 41 12.00 -20.58 18.61
C ARG A 41 12.82 -19.50 19.30
N CYS A 42 12.86 -18.30 18.72
CA CYS A 42 13.40 -17.10 19.35
C CYS A 42 12.45 -16.60 20.42
N MET A 43 12.94 -16.44 21.64
CA MET A 43 12.15 -16.04 22.80
C MET A 43 12.12 -14.52 23.00
N CYS A 44 12.20 -13.74 21.92
CA CYS A 44 12.10 -12.27 21.98
C CYS A 44 10.66 -11.79 22.18
N GLN A 45 9.66 -12.62 21.84
CA GLN A 45 8.24 -12.37 22.03
C GLN A 45 7.61 -13.52 22.84
N SER A 46 6.44 -13.27 23.44
CA SER A 46 5.63 -14.31 24.07
C SER A 46 5.24 -15.39 23.06
N GLY A 47 5.35 -16.67 23.44
CA GLY A 47 5.10 -17.81 22.52
C GLY A 47 6.27 -18.16 21.59
N GLY A 48 7.20 -17.23 21.38
CA GLY A 48 8.44 -17.40 20.63
C GLY A 48 8.26 -17.52 19.11
N VAL A 49 9.20 -16.94 18.35
CA VAL A 49 9.17 -16.88 16.89
C VAL A 49 9.97 -18.04 16.27
N GLU A 50 9.35 -18.84 15.42
CA GLU A 50 9.98 -19.95 14.72
C GLU A 50 11.23 -19.50 13.95
N MET A 51 12.27 -20.32 14.05
CA MET A 51 13.53 -20.18 13.35
C MET A 51 13.82 -21.48 12.59
N TYR A 52 14.78 -21.45 11.68
CA TYR A 52 15.27 -22.67 11.03
C TYR A 52 16.75 -22.89 11.32
N VAL A 53 17.11 -24.17 11.35
CA VAL A 53 18.51 -24.59 11.37
C VAL A 53 18.91 -24.95 9.95
N GLY A 54 19.88 -24.22 9.40
CA GLY A 54 20.52 -24.55 8.13
C GLY A 54 21.87 -25.20 8.34
N ARG A 55 22.43 -25.76 7.26
CA ARG A 55 23.78 -26.36 7.26
C ARG A 55 24.61 -25.78 6.13
N ARG A 56 25.85 -25.40 6.43
CA ARG A 56 26.89 -25.03 5.45
C ARG A 56 28.12 -25.90 5.71
N GLY A 57 28.39 -26.86 4.82
CA GLY A 57 29.43 -27.85 5.04
C GLY A 57 29.16 -28.71 6.29
N GLN A 58 30.03 -28.61 7.30
CA GLN A 58 29.87 -29.34 8.57
C GLN A 58 29.30 -28.49 9.71
N VAL A 59 29.04 -27.20 9.47
CA VAL A 59 28.55 -26.27 10.49
C VAL A 59 27.05 -26.04 10.32
N PHE A 60 26.32 -26.08 11.43
CA PHE A 60 24.91 -25.71 11.49
C PHE A 60 24.79 -24.26 11.94
N TYR A 61 23.87 -23.52 11.32
CA TYR A 61 23.59 -22.13 11.64
C TYR A 61 22.10 -21.95 11.93
N LEU A 62 21.80 -20.98 12.79
CA LEU A 62 20.45 -20.57 13.12
C LEU A 62 20.10 -19.32 12.32
N SER A 63 18.89 -19.27 11.76
CA SER A 63 18.39 -18.10 11.06
C SER A 63 16.88 -17.99 11.21
N ARG A 64 16.34 -16.77 11.07
CA ARG A 64 14.89 -16.53 11.10
C ARG A 64 14.21 -17.24 9.93
N MET A 65 12.93 -17.57 10.10
CA MET A 65 12.13 -18.05 8.97
C MET A 65 12.06 -16.97 7.87
N PRO A 66 12.11 -17.34 6.58
CA PRO A 66 11.89 -16.37 5.50
C PRO A 66 10.58 -15.60 5.71
N GLY A 67 10.62 -14.27 5.61
CA GLY A 67 9.47 -13.39 5.82
C GLY A 67 8.97 -13.31 7.26
N SER A 68 9.75 -13.73 8.28
CA SER A 68 9.36 -13.64 9.71
C SER A 68 10.02 -12.49 10.48
N GLY A 69 10.82 -11.65 9.80
CA GLY A 69 11.59 -10.60 10.48
C GLY A 69 10.72 -9.65 11.31
N PHE A 70 9.53 -9.30 10.79
CA PHE A 70 8.55 -8.44 11.45
C PHE A 70 7.87 -9.05 12.69
N LEU A 71 8.07 -10.35 12.95
CA LEU A 71 7.52 -11.03 14.13
C LEU A 71 8.43 -10.93 15.35
N HIS A 72 9.68 -10.49 15.17
CA HIS A 72 10.62 -10.34 16.26
C HIS A 72 10.43 -8.99 16.98
N ALA A 73 10.88 -8.90 18.24
CA ALA A 73 10.89 -7.63 18.96
C ALA A 73 11.90 -6.65 18.36
N ASP A 74 11.65 -5.35 18.48
CA ASP A 74 12.48 -4.27 17.89
C ASP A 74 13.96 -4.31 18.34
N ASP A 75 14.25 -4.87 19.52
CA ASP A 75 15.61 -5.01 20.05
C ASP A 75 16.25 -6.38 19.73
N CYS A 76 15.59 -7.23 18.95
CA CYS A 76 16.04 -8.58 18.59
C CYS A 76 17.01 -8.55 17.39
N ALA A 77 18.09 -9.32 17.47
CA ALA A 77 19.05 -9.47 16.37
C ALA A 77 18.47 -10.10 15.07
N SER A 78 17.26 -10.65 15.13
CA SER A 78 16.58 -11.23 13.96
C SER A 78 15.45 -10.36 13.40
N VAL A 79 15.16 -9.20 14.02
CA VAL A 79 14.15 -8.27 13.51
C VAL A 79 14.55 -7.74 12.14
N GLU A 80 13.54 -7.42 11.34
CA GLU A 80 13.67 -6.74 10.07
C GLU A 80 12.56 -5.71 9.99
N ASP A 81 12.90 -4.48 9.63
CA ASP A 81 11.99 -3.37 9.40
C ASP A 81 11.15 -3.67 8.15
N SER A 82 10.22 -4.59 8.30
CA SER A 82 9.13 -4.84 7.35
C SER A 82 7.86 -4.70 8.17
N THR A 83 7.00 -3.75 7.82
CA THR A 83 5.68 -3.69 8.43
C THR A 83 4.67 -4.25 7.45
N LEU A 84 3.65 -4.91 7.97
CA LEU A 84 2.47 -5.27 7.18
C LEU A 84 1.53 -4.07 6.99
N LEU A 85 1.91 -2.89 7.50
CA LEU A 85 1.01 -1.78 7.78
C LEU A 85 1.25 -0.55 6.89
N SER A 86 2.36 -0.49 6.17
CA SER A 86 2.59 0.52 5.14
C SER A 86 3.64 0.06 4.12
N GLY A 87 3.36 0.27 2.84
CA GLY A 87 4.32 0.10 1.75
C GLY A 87 5.33 1.24 1.61
N ALA A 88 5.15 2.35 2.33
CA ALA A 88 6.11 3.47 2.30
C ALA A 88 7.50 3.08 2.83
N ILE A 89 7.59 1.99 3.60
CA ILE A 89 8.86 1.45 4.11
C ILE A 89 9.82 1.01 3.00
N SER A 90 9.31 0.76 1.78
CA SER A 90 10.13 0.38 0.63
C SER A 90 10.89 1.56 0.02
N TYR A 91 10.59 2.80 0.42
CA TYR A 91 11.31 3.98 -0.06
C TYR A 91 12.69 4.09 0.57
N ALA A 92 13.67 4.44 -0.28
CA ALA A 92 14.97 4.86 0.19
C ALA A 92 14.89 6.20 0.94
N PRO A 93 15.81 6.45 1.90
CA PRO A 93 15.90 7.74 2.57
C PRO A 93 15.97 8.89 1.57
N GLY A 94 15.14 9.92 1.78
CA GLY A 94 15.07 11.10 0.92
C GLY A 94 13.98 11.10 -0.13
N ALA A 95 13.33 9.95 -0.42
CA ALA A 95 12.20 9.91 -1.36
C ALA A 95 10.98 10.69 -0.81
N ILE A 96 10.73 10.54 0.50
CA ILE A 96 9.76 11.30 1.29
C ILE A 96 10.50 11.90 2.47
N VAL A 97 10.48 13.22 2.60
CA VAL A 97 11.14 13.95 3.68
C VAL A 97 10.11 14.80 4.42
N GLU A 98 9.99 14.59 5.73
CA GLU A 98 9.14 15.42 6.57
C GLU A 98 9.93 16.65 7.08
N GLY A 99 9.37 17.83 6.81
CA GLY A 99 9.87 19.11 7.31
C GLY A 99 9.47 19.35 8.77
N ALA A 100 10.17 20.28 9.42
CA ALA A 100 9.92 20.62 10.83
C ALA A 100 8.51 21.21 11.09
N ASP A 101 7.83 21.68 10.04
CA ASP A 101 6.47 22.21 10.06
C ASP A 101 5.40 21.14 9.72
N GLY A 102 5.80 19.89 9.53
CA GLY A 102 4.93 18.78 9.12
C GLY A 102 4.64 18.72 7.61
N THR A 103 5.27 19.58 6.80
CA THR A 103 5.16 19.49 5.33
C THR A 103 5.96 18.29 4.82
N LEU A 104 5.38 17.50 3.92
CA LEU A 104 6.04 16.37 3.26
C LEU A 104 6.60 16.78 1.90
N GLN A 105 7.91 16.67 1.73
CA GLN A 105 8.60 16.90 0.47
C GLN A 105 8.88 15.58 -0.26
N LEU A 106 8.43 15.50 -1.51
CA LEU A 106 8.55 14.32 -2.35
C LEU A 106 9.57 14.52 -3.46
N ALA A 107 10.50 13.58 -3.59
CA ALA A 107 11.27 13.38 -4.82
C ALA A 107 10.39 12.67 -5.85
N ALA A 108 9.39 13.34 -6.43
CA ALA A 108 8.40 12.68 -7.26
C ALA A 108 8.75 12.61 -8.75
N ASN A 109 8.37 11.51 -9.40
CA ASN A 109 8.44 11.33 -10.85
C ASN A 109 7.09 10.85 -11.39
N LEU A 110 6.21 11.83 -11.69
CA LEU A 110 4.82 11.59 -12.08
C LEU A 110 4.66 11.03 -13.50
N GLU A 111 5.70 11.09 -14.35
CA GLU A 111 5.68 10.56 -15.71
C GLU A 111 6.12 9.09 -15.77
N ARG A 112 6.72 8.57 -14.70
CA ARG A 112 7.17 7.18 -14.64
C ARG A 112 5.96 6.23 -14.67
N ARG A 113 5.89 5.41 -15.72
CA ARG A 113 4.88 4.35 -15.88
C ARG A 113 5.40 2.97 -15.52
N GLU A 114 6.72 2.79 -15.44
CA GLU A 114 7.36 1.53 -15.07
C GLU A 114 7.61 1.44 -13.56
N ARG A 115 7.72 0.22 -13.04
CA ARG A 115 8.14 0.01 -11.65
C ARG A 115 9.63 0.31 -11.48
N GLN A 116 9.97 0.83 -10.32
CA GLN A 116 11.36 1.02 -9.91
C GLN A 116 11.91 -0.31 -9.39
N SER A 117 13.18 -0.59 -9.69
CA SER A 117 13.93 -1.61 -8.97
C SER A 117 14.42 -1.00 -7.66
N GLU A 118 14.58 -1.83 -6.62
CA GLU A 118 15.18 -1.36 -5.38
C GLU A 118 16.62 -0.88 -5.61
N PRO A 119 17.02 0.26 -5.03
CA PRO A 119 16.26 1.10 -4.09
C PRO A 119 15.24 2.02 -4.78
N ILE A 120 14.02 2.11 -4.22
CA ILE A 120 12.98 3.03 -4.69
C ILE A 120 13.31 4.44 -4.19
N THR A 121 13.77 5.32 -5.08
CA THR A 121 14.32 6.64 -4.71
C THR A 121 13.41 7.80 -5.05
N GLU A 122 12.40 7.57 -5.89
CA GLU A 122 11.43 8.59 -6.29
C GLU A 122 10.00 8.12 -6.03
N VAL A 123 9.08 9.05 -5.77
CA VAL A 123 7.66 8.77 -5.57
C VAL A 123 6.92 8.85 -6.91
N SER A 124 6.28 7.77 -7.35
CA SER A 124 5.47 7.74 -8.56
C SER A 124 4.09 8.36 -8.33
N ILE A 125 3.27 8.45 -9.38
CA ILE A 125 1.88 8.92 -9.24
C ILE A 125 1.03 8.01 -8.33
N ASP A 126 1.34 6.71 -8.21
CA ASP A 126 0.64 5.82 -7.27
C ASP A 126 1.01 6.18 -5.83
N GLY A 127 2.31 6.34 -5.55
CA GLY A 127 2.81 6.83 -4.26
C GLY A 127 2.26 8.19 -3.85
N VAL A 128 2.07 9.13 -4.79
CA VAL A 128 1.44 10.44 -4.51
C VAL A 128 -0.03 10.28 -4.15
N LEU A 129 -0.78 9.42 -4.87
CA LEU A 129 -2.18 9.16 -4.54
C LEU A 129 -2.31 8.53 -3.15
N ASP A 130 -1.53 7.49 -2.86
CA ASP A 130 -1.54 6.82 -1.56
C ASP A 130 -1.15 7.79 -0.44
N LEU A 131 -0.10 8.60 -0.62
CA LEU A 131 0.27 9.59 0.38
C LEU A 131 -0.86 10.59 0.64
N LEU A 132 -1.50 11.09 -0.41
CA LEU A 132 -2.60 12.05 -0.27
C LEU A 132 -3.80 11.43 0.47
N ILE A 133 -4.07 10.14 0.25
CA ILE A 133 -5.14 9.39 0.92
C ILE A 133 -4.81 9.18 2.41
N GLU A 134 -3.55 8.87 2.73
CA GLU A 134 -3.07 8.75 4.11
C GLU A 134 -3.14 10.09 4.85
N GLN A 135 -2.64 11.17 4.24
CA GLN A 135 -2.66 12.51 4.84
C GLN A 135 -4.09 13.07 4.99
N ALA A 136 -5.02 12.62 4.15
CA ALA A 136 -6.44 12.97 4.26
C ALA A 136 -7.21 12.08 5.26
N ASP A 137 -6.54 11.10 5.88
CA ASP A 137 -7.14 10.11 6.79
C ASP A 137 -8.33 9.38 6.14
N LEU A 138 -8.20 9.07 4.84
CA LEU A 138 -9.22 8.37 4.06
C LEU A 138 -8.98 6.86 4.04
N ASN A 139 -7.79 6.41 4.44
CA ASN A 139 -7.48 5.00 4.68
C ASN A 139 -7.83 4.53 6.09
N ARG A 140 -8.58 5.31 6.88
CA ARG A 140 -9.12 4.88 8.19
C ARG A 140 -10.63 4.94 8.18
N GLU A 141 -11.27 4.17 9.06
CA GLU A 141 -12.68 4.29 9.40
C GLU A 141 -12.90 4.04 10.88
N GLN A 142 -13.88 4.74 11.44
CA GLN A 142 -14.23 4.67 12.86
C GLN A 142 -15.70 4.26 13.02
N PRO A 143 -16.04 3.48 14.07
CA PRO A 143 -17.41 3.13 14.37
C PRO A 143 -18.30 4.37 14.59
N GLY A 144 -19.47 4.39 13.94
CA GLY A 144 -20.45 5.46 14.09
C GLY A 144 -20.14 6.73 13.31
N GLU A 145 -19.15 6.74 12.41
CA GLU A 145 -18.98 7.84 11.46
C GLU A 145 -20.12 7.88 10.43
N ASP A 146 -20.51 9.10 10.06
CA ASP A 146 -21.43 9.30 8.95
C ASP A 146 -20.77 8.88 7.62
N PRO A 147 -21.55 8.32 6.67
CA PRO A 147 -21.03 8.00 5.34
C PRO A 147 -20.41 9.22 4.66
N ARG A 148 -19.22 9.01 4.09
CA ARG A 148 -18.45 9.98 3.34
C ARG A 148 -19.12 10.26 2.00
N THR A 149 -19.36 11.55 1.76
CA THR A 149 -19.74 12.03 0.43
C THR A 149 -18.51 12.54 -0.31
N TRP A 150 -18.61 12.68 -1.64
CA TRP A 150 -17.52 13.28 -2.42
C TRP A 150 -17.14 14.68 -1.91
N ALA A 151 -18.10 15.48 -1.41
CA ALA A 151 -17.79 16.80 -0.87
C ALA A 151 -16.85 16.71 0.35
N ILE A 152 -17.15 15.80 1.29
CA ILE A 152 -16.31 15.56 2.48
C ILE A 152 -14.93 15.06 2.07
N VAL A 153 -14.88 14.08 1.16
CA VAL A 153 -13.62 13.49 0.66
C VAL A 153 -12.77 14.56 -0.04
N ARG A 154 -13.38 15.36 -0.90
CA ARG A 154 -12.71 16.46 -1.60
C ARG A 154 -12.11 17.47 -0.63
N ASP A 155 -12.85 17.87 0.41
CA ASP A 155 -12.36 18.86 1.37
C ASP A 155 -11.16 18.32 2.17
N LYS A 156 -11.22 17.04 2.58
CA LYS A 156 -10.08 16.34 3.21
C LYS A 156 -8.85 16.28 2.28
N LEU A 157 -9.04 15.92 1.01
CA LEU A 157 -7.97 15.87 0.01
C LEU A 157 -7.36 17.26 -0.27
N LEU A 158 -8.19 18.31 -0.35
CA LEU A 158 -7.72 19.68 -0.53
C LEU A 158 -6.88 20.15 0.67
N ALA A 159 -7.30 19.82 1.89
CA ALA A 159 -6.54 20.12 3.10
C ALA A 159 -5.19 19.39 3.10
N ALA A 160 -5.21 18.07 2.86
CA ALA A 160 -3.99 17.25 2.80
C ALA A 160 -3.02 17.71 1.69
N SER A 161 -3.53 18.16 0.54
CA SER A 161 -2.66 18.62 -0.56
C SER A 161 -1.85 19.88 -0.24
N GLN A 162 -2.20 20.64 0.80
CA GLN A 162 -1.48 21.86 1.20
C GLN A 162 -0.20 21.55 1.97
N SER A 163 -0.12 20.38 2.61
CA SER A 163 1.05 19.91 3.37
C SER A 163 1.97 18.99 2.56
N ILE A 164 1.80 18.89 1.24
CA ILE A 164 2.63 18.05 0.37
C ILE A 164 3.28 18.93 -0.71
N THR A 165 4.58 18.78 -0.90
CA THR A 165 5.35 19.43 -1.98
C THR A 165 5.96 18.40 -2.92
N VAL A 166 5.91 18.70 -4.21
CA VAL A 166 6.52 17.92 -5.29
C VAL A 166 7.52 18.82 -6.00
N GLY A 167 8.81 18.55 -5.81
CA GLY A 167 9.86 19.51 -6.15
C GLY A 167 9.67 20.82 -5.37
N ASP A 168 9.61 21.94 -6.08
CA ASP A 168 9.44 23.28 -5.47
C ASP A 168 7.97 23.75 -5.41
N MET A 169 7.02 22.93 -5.84
CA MET A 169 5.60 23.29 -5.91
C MET A 169 4.79 22.58 -4.83
N ARG A 170 3.80 23.26 -4.26
CA ARG A 170 2.78 22.58 -3.43
C ARG A 170 1.87 21.76 -4.33
N LEU A 171 1.49 20.58 -3.85
CA LEU A 171 0.59 19.69 -4.59
C LEU A 171 -0.75 20.40 -4.87
N SER A 172 -1.25 21.19 -3.94
CA SER A 172 -2.45 22.04 -4.10
C SER A 172 -2.41 22.94 -5.34
N ASP A 173 -1.23 23.41 -5.73
CA ASP A 173 -1.07 24.37 -6.83
C ASP A 173 -1.26 23.68 -8.18
N VAL A 174 -0.92 22.41 -8.29
CA VAL A 174 -0.99 21.61 -9.52
C VAL A 174 -2.16 20.64 -9.57
N LEU A 175 -2.76 20.31 -8.42
CA LEU A 175 -3.89 19.39 -8.28
C LEU A 175 -5.24 20.08 -8.53
N PHE A 176 -6.08 19.46 -9.34
CA PHE A 176 -7.47 19.84 -9.55
C PHE A 176 -8.40 18.78 -8.97
N LEU A 177 -9.32 19.20 -8.11
CA LEU A 177 -10.35 18.35 -7.50
C LEU A 177 -11.73 18.96 -7.82
N PRO A 178 -12.52 18.36 -8.72
CA PRO A 178 -13.79 18.94 -9.13
C PRO A 178 -14.79 19.00 -7.99
N ASP A 179 -15.51 20.11 -7.85
CA ASP A 179 -16.69 20.17 -6.98
C ASP A 179 -17.75 19.15 -7.44
N ARG A 180 -18.66 18.76 -6.54
CA ARG A 180 -19.79 17.89 -6.87
C ARG A 180 -20.54 18.47 -8.08
N TYR A 181 -21.00 17.58 -8.94
CA TYR A 181 -21.72 17.98 -10.14
C TYR A 181 -23.00 18.74 -9.77
N VAL A 182 -23.07 20.00 -10.20
CA VAL A 182 -24.25 20.85 -10.16
C VAL A 182 -24.41 21.42 -11.57
N ARG A 183 -25.56 21.18 -12.19
CA ARG A 183 -25.79 21.44 -13.62
C ARG A 183 -25.42 22.88 -13.99
N GLU A 184 -25.82 23.84 -13.17
CA GLU A 184 -25.63 25.27 -13.34
C GLU A 184 -24.17 25.71 -13.27
N ARG A 185 -23.33 24.96 -12.53
CA ARG A 185 -21.89 25.28 -12.33
C ARG A 185 -20.97 24.43 -13.20
N SER A 186 -21.49 23.39 -13.84
CA SER A 186 -20.69 22.38 -14.55
C SER A 186 -19.81 22.94 -15.67
N ALA A 187 -20.30 23.92 -16.44
CA ALA A 187 -19.53 24.57 -17.49
C ALA A 187 -18.34 25.35 -16.93
N ASN A 188 -18.51 26.05 -15.80
CA ASN A 188 -17.45 26.81 -15.15
C ASN A 188 -16.40 25.87 -14.54
N GLU A 189 -16.85 24.79 -13.90
CA GLU A 189 -15.96 23.78 -13.32
C GLU A 189 -15.09 23.11 -14.39
N LEU A 190 -15.71 22.75 -15.51
CA LEU A 190 -15.00 22.22 -16.68
C LEU A 190 -13.99 23.23 -17.22
N ALA A 191 -14.40 24.48 -17.45
CA ALA A 191 -13.52 25.53 -17.96
C ALA A 191 -12.33 25.80 -17.03
N ALA A 192 -12.53 25.76 -15.71
CA ALA A 192 -11.47 25.89 -14.71
C ALA A 192 -10.47 24.72 -14.78
N CYS A 193 -10.97 23.49 -14.88
CA CYS A 193 -10.14 22.30 -15.06
C CYS A 193 -9.30 22.40 -16.35
N GLU A 194 -9.93 22.75 -17.47
CA GLU A 194 -9.26 22.89 -18.76
C GLU A 194 -8.22 24.02 -18.78
N ALA A 195 -8.51 25.15 -18.12
CA ALA A 195 -7.56 26.23 -17.96
C ALA A 195 -6.32 25.77 -17.18
N LYS A 196 -6.51 24.97 -16.12
CA LYS A 196 -5.40 24.40 -15.34
C LYS A 196 -4.55 23.44 -16.18
N ILE A 197 -5.17 22.58 -17.01
CA ILE A 197 -4.44 21.72 -17.95
C ILE A 197 -3.61 22.53 -18.95
N ARG A 198 -4.17 23.61 -19.50
CA ARG A 198 -3.47 24.47 -20.47
C ARG A 198 -2.32 25.27 -19.86
N ALA A 199 -2.41 25.65 -18.59
CA ALA A 199 -1.39 26.42 -17.88
C ALA A 199 -0.21 25.57 -17.40
N ALA A 200 -0.40 24.26 -17.19
CA ALA A 200 0.61 23.39 -16.61
C ALA A 200 1.67 22.95 -17.64
N GLN A 201 2.91 23.40 -17.48
CA GLN A 201 4.03 23.05 -18.38
C GLN A 201 4.39 21.55 -18.35
N GLY A 202 4.24 20.90 -17.19
CA GLY A 202 4.50 19.47 -16.98
C GLY A 202 3.26 18.58 -17.04
N GLY A 203 2.08 19.13 -17.33
CA GLY A 203 0.78 18.46 -17.16
C GLY A 203 0.12 18.79 -15.83
N ALA A 204 -1.21 18.81 -15.82
CA ALA A 204 -2.01 19.07 -14.63
C ALA A 204 -2.41 17.74 -13.97
N LEU A 205 -2.45 17.74 -12.64
CA LEU A 205 -2.98 16.64 -11.87
C LEU A 205 -4.49 16.82 -11.66
N ILE A 206 -5.27 15.77 -11.92
CA ILE A 206 -6.72 15.78 -11.69
C ILE A 206 -7.06 14.55 -10.86
N LEU A 207 -7.63 14.75 -9.66
CA LEU A 207 -8.11 13.68 -8.81
C LEU A 207 -9.64 13.73 -8.71
N ALA A 208 -10.29 12.65 -9.12
CA ALA A 208 -11.73 12.53 -9.04
C ALA A 208 -12.15 11.06 -8.97
N PRO A 209 -13.40 10.76 -8.59
CA PRO A 209 -13.90 9.40 -8.67
C PRO A 209 -13.94 8.92 -10.13
N LEU A 210 -13.45 7.71 -10.38
CA LEU A 210 -13.52 7.08 -11.70
C LEU A 210 -14.98 6.74 -12.03
N LYS A 211 -15.41 7.04 -13.25
CA LYS A 211 -16.71 6.59 -13.76
C LYS A 211 -16.58 5.36 -14.65
N GLU A 212 -15.67 5.42 -15.61
CA GLU A 212 -15.40 4.33 -16.55
C GLU A 212 -14.10 4.58 -17.32
N LEU A 213 -13.44 3.50 -17.71
CA LEU A 213 -12.38 3.38 -18.69
C LEU A 213 -12.99 2.68 -19.90
N ARG A 214 -13.15 3.41 -21.00
CA ARG A 214 -13.89 2.95 -22.18
C ARG A 214 -12.97 2.75 -23.37
N LEU A 215 -12.95 1.54 -23.92
CA LEU A 215 -12.20 1.24 -25.13
C LEU A 215 -12.81 1.99 -26.33
N THR A 216 -11.94 2.61 -27.12
CA THR A 216 -12.27 3.16 -28.43
C THR A 216 -11.45 2.49 -29.52
N THR A 217 -11.69 2.86 -30.78
CA THR A 217 -10.97 2.28 -31.93
C THR A 217 -9.44 2.34 -31.76
N TYR A 218 -8.91 3.46 -31.28
CA TYR A 218 -7.47 3.73 -31.26
C TYR A 218 -6.89 4.03 -29.87
N SER A 219 -7.73 4.15 -28.84
CA SER A 219 -7.32 4.65 -27.53
C SER A 219 -8.28 4.18 -26.43
N TRP A 220 -7.99 4.56 -25.20
CA TRP A 220 -8.92 4.48 -24.08
C TRP A 220 -9.42 5.88 -23.73
N GLN A 221 -10.72 6.00 -23.50
CA GLN A 221 -11.31 7.19 -22.89
C GLN A 221 -11.30 7.01 -21.37
N VAL A 222 -10.74 7.97 -20.65
CA VAL A 222 -10.81 8.03 -19.18
C VAL A 222 -11.95 8.95 -18.80
N VAL A 223 -12.96 8.44 -18.10
CA VAL A 223 -14.13 9.23 -17.70
C VAL A 223 -14.12 9.41 -16.19
N LEU A 224 -13.96 10.66 -15.76
CA LEU A 224 -14.01 11.04 -14.35
C LEU A 224 -15.42 11.55 -13.99
N LYS A 225 -15.89 11.23 -12.78
CA LYS A 225 -17.14 11.82 -12.25
C LYS A 225 -16.94 13.33 -12.04
N HIS A 226 -18.05 14.05 -11.99
CA HIS A 226 -18.12 15.50 -11.73
C HIS A 226 -17.54 16.43 -12.81
N LEU A 227 -16.89 15.91 -13.86
CA LEU A 227 -16.38 16.68 -14.99
C LEU A 227 -17.00 16.24 -16.33
N PRO A 228 -18.34 16.30 -16.49
CA PRO A 228 -18.95 15.95 -17.77
C PRO A 228 -18.47 16.91 -18.86
N GLY A 229 -18.03 16.34 -19.98
CA GLY A 229 -17.48 17.09 -21.12
C GLY A 229 -15.96 17.14 -21.17
N LEU A 230 -15.25 16.82 -20.07
CA LEU A 230 -13.81 16.66 -20.12
C LEU A 230 -13.44 15.42 -20.94
N ARG A 231 -12.62 15.59 -21.99
CA ARG A 231 -12.22 14.51 -22.91
C ARG A 231 -10.76 14.11 -22.66
N LEU A 232 -10.59 13.09 -21.82
CA LEU A 232 -9.30 12.51 -21.46
C LEU A 232 -9.05 11.21 -22.25
N TRP A 233 -7.87 11.11 -22.86
CA TRP A 233 -7.50 9.99 -23.72
C TRP A 233 -6.15 9.40 -23.33
N ALA A 234 -6.09 8.09 -23.13
CA ALA A 234 -4.84 7.34 -22.97
C ALA A 234 -4.59 6.48 -24.21
N SER A 235 -3.34 6.39 -24.68
CA SER A 235 -2.99 5.44 -25.75
C SER A 235 -3.10 4.00 -25.23
N LYS A 236 -3.25 3.02 -26.13
CA LYS A 236 -3.27 1.60 -25.76
C LYS A 236 -1.96 1.17 -25.10
N GLU A 237 -0.83 1.63 -25.64
CA GLU A 237 0.51 1.40 -25.06
C GLU A 237 0.63 2.00 -23.65
N ALA A 238 0.11 3.21 -23.42
CA ALA A 238 0.11 3.78 -22.09
C ALA A 238 -0.76 2.98 -21.12
N ALA A 239 -1.94 2.53 -21.57
CA ALA A 239 -2.81 1.69 -20.78
C ALA A 239 -2.12 0.37 -20.38
N GLU A 240 -1.47 -0.31 -21.32
CA GLU A 240 -0.73 -1.55 -21.06
C GLU A 240 0.40 -1.36 -20.03
N GLN A 241 1.18 -0.27 -20.14
CA GLN A 241 2.25 0.04 -19.18
C GLN A 241 1.68 0.35 -17.79
N MET A 242 0.56 1.07 -17.72
CA MET A 242 -0.10 1.39 -16.46
C MET A 242 -0.69 0.15 -15.78
N GLU A 243 -1.40 -0.72 -16.51
CA GLU A 243 -1.91 -2.00 -15.97
C GLU A 243 -0.77 -2.91 -15.51
N ALA A 244 0.32 -2.97 -16.29
CA ALA A 244 1.50 -3.71 -15.90
C ALA A 244 2.06 -3.22 -14.56
N ARG A 245 2.11 -1.90 -14.32
CA ARG A 245 2.56 -1.31 -13.04
C ARG A 245 1.63 -1.62 -11.88
N TRP A 246 0.31 -1.42 -12.06
CA TRP A 246 -0.70 -1.70 -11.04
C TRP A 246 -0.87 -3.18 -10.71
N ALA A 247 -0.42 -4.06 -11.61
CA ALA A 247 -0.73 -5.49 -11.58
C ALA A 247 -2.25 -5.75 -11.54
N ALA A 248 -3.02 -4.92 -12.26
CA ALA A 248 -4.48 -4.97 -12.29
C ALA A 248 -5.02 -4.63 -13.70
N PRO A 249 -5.97 -5.40 -14.25
CA PRO A 249 -6.47 -5.23 -15.61
C PRO A 249 -7.62 -4.20 -15.70
N TYR A 250 -7.48 -3.03 -15.05
CA TYR A 250 -8.59 -2.09 -14.87
C TYR A 250 -9.24 -1.55 -16.16
N PHE A 251 -8.51 -1.48 -17.27
CA PHE A 251 -9.09 -1.05 -18.53
C PHE A 251 -10.06 -2.11 -19.08
N ASN A 252 -9.80 -3.40 -18.84
CA ASN A 252 -10.69 -4.49 -19.24
C ASN A 252 -11.71 -4.86 -18.15
N THR A 253 -11.40 -4.60 -16.89
CA THR A 253 -12.24 -4.90 -15.73
C THR A 253 -12.25 -3.68 -14.82
N ASN A 254 -13.14 -2.74 -15.15
CA ASN A 254 -13.26 -1.50 -14.39
C ASN A 254 -13.59 -1.79 -12.92
N PRO A 255 -12.95 -1.09 -11.96
CA PRO A 255 -13.37 -1.18 -10.57
C PRO A 255 -14.75 -0.54 -10.41
N GLU A 256 -15.57 -1.08 -9.49
CA GLU A 256 -16.91 -0.55 -9.24
C GLU A 256 -16.87 0.87 -8.65
N TYR A 257 -15.99 1.07 -7.66
CA TYR A 257 -15.64 2.38 -7.11
C TYR A 257 -14.13 2.53 -7.09
N ALA A 258 -13.64 3.70 -7.50
CA ALA A 258 -12.24 4.05 -7.40
C ALA A 258 -12.05 5.56 -7.39
N LEU A 259 -10.97 6.00 -6.75
CA LEU A 259 -10.38 7.31 -6.95
C LEU A 259 -9.30 7.21 -8.02
N CYS A 260 -9.25 8.21 -8.89
CA CYS A 260 -8.35 8.23 -10.04
C CYS A 260 -7.62 9.56 -10.12
N LEU A 261 -6.28 9.50 -10.04
CA LEU A 261 -5.38 10.63 -10.21
C LEU A 261 -4.75 10.54 -11.61
N VAL A 262 -4.99 11.53 -12.46
CA VAL A 262 -4.42 11.56 -13.82
C VAL A 262 -3.43 12.70 -13.99
N VAL A 263 -2.39 12.46 -14.79
CA VAL A 263 -1.58 13.53 -15.40
C VAL A 263 -2.16 13.84 -16.78
N ALA A 264 -2.78 15.02 -16.93
CA ALA A 264 -3.42 15.46 -18.15
C ALA A 264 -2.62 16.56 -18.84
N LYS A 265 -2.43 16.44 -20.16
CA LYS A 265 -1.74 17.43 -21.01
C LYS A 265 -2.62 17.83 -22.20
N PRO A 266 -2.46 19.06 -22.73
CA PRO A 266 -3.11 19.45 -23.98
C PRO A 266 -2.78 18.46 -25.12
N ALA A 267 -3.80 18.00 -25.84
CA ALA A 267 -3.61 17.22 -27.06
C ALA A 267 -3.52 18.12 -28.30
N ARG A 268 -3.25 17.53 -29.47
CA ARG A 268 -3.18 18.26 -30.75
C ARG A 268 -4.49 18.95 -31.14
N ARG A 269 -5.63 18.34 -30.78
CA ARG A 269 -6.96 18.87 -31.09
C ARG A 269 -7.52 19.58 -29.86
N GLU A 270 -7.95 20.83 -30.05
CA GLU A 270 -8.54 21.64 -28.99
C GLU A 270 -9.71 20.91 -28.28
N GLY A 271 -9.78 21.11 -26.96
CA GLY A 271 -10.76 20.47 -26.07
C GLY A 271 -10.56 18.96 -25.93
N ASN A 272 -9.41 18.41 -26.31
CA ASN A 272 -9.02 17.03 -26.01
C ASN A 272 -7.70 17.07 -25.25
N TYR A 273 -7.55 16.13 -24.32
CA TYR A 273 -6.40 16.08 -23.43
C TYR A 273 -5.86 14.65 -23.37
N THR A 274 -4.54 14.54 -23.37
CA THR A 274 -3.85 13.27 -23.27
C THR A 274 -3.57 12.96 -21.81
N VAL A 275 -3.96 11.77 -21.36
CA VAL A 275 -3.54 11.19 -20.09
C VAL A 275 -2.21 10.49 -20.33
N THR A 276 -1.12 11.06 -19.83
CA THR A 276 0.22 10.46 -19.98
C THR A 276 0.50 9.42 -18.91
N ASN A 277 -0.08 9.59 -17.73
CA ASN A 277 0.00 8.65 -16.62
C ASN A 277 -1.23 8.75 -15.71
N MET A 278 -1.49 7.71 -14.92
CA MET A 278 -2.65 7.62 -14.02
C MET A 278 -2.32 6.76 -12.80
N ALA A 279 -2.95 7.02 -11.66
CA ALA A 279 -3.05 6.10 -10.54
C ALA A 279 -4.52 5.81 -10.26
N VAL A 280 -4.83 4.57 -9.89
CA VAL A 280 -6.19 4.13 -9.58
C VAL A 280 -6.18 3.43 -8.22
N LEU A 281 -6.95 3.98 -7.28
CA LEU A 281 -7.17 3.38 -5.97
C LEU A 281 -8.60 2.86 -5.91
N ALA A 282 -8.76 1.53 -5.94
CA ALA A 282 -10.07 0.90 -5.74
C ALA A 282 -10.59 1.19 -4.32
N THR A 283 -11.88 1.49 -4.23
CA THR A 283 -12.56 1.81 -2.98
C THR A 283 -13.88 1.05 -2.89
N ASP A 284 -14.56 1.20 -1.75
CA ASP A 284 -15.99 0.99 -1.65
C ASP A 284 -16.78 2.27 -2.02
N ALA A 285 -18.09 2.24 -1.80
CA ALA A 285 -18.97 3.40 -2.02
C ALA A 285 -18.73 4.56 -1.04
N ASN A 286 -18.06 4.29 0.10
CA ASN A 286 -17.70 5.25 1.13
C ASN A 286 -16.30 5.85 0.91
N TYR A 287 -15.65 5.55 -0.22
CA TYR A 287 -14.27 5.97 -0.53
C TYR A 287 -13.20 5.36 0.39
N PHE A 288 -13.54 4.32 1.14
CA PHE A 288 -12.54 3.56 1.90
C PHE A 288 -11.83 2.57 0.97
N PRO A 289 -10.49 2.49 0.98
CA PRO A 289 -9.79 1.68 -0.01
C PRO A 289 -9.99 0.17 0.23
N CYS A 290 -10.59 -0.49 -0.77
CA CYS A 290 -10.97 -1.90 -0.78
C CYS A 290 -10.78 -2.43 -2.20
N ARG A 291 -10.14 -3.60 -2.36
CA ARG A 291 -9.82 -4.15 -3.69
C ARG A 291 -10.85 -5.15 -4.20
N SER A 292 -11.70 -5.66 -3.31
CA SER A 292 -12.72 -6.64 -3.63
C SER A 292 -13.98 -6.42 -2.81
N HIS A 293 -15.09 -6.97 -3.28
CA HIS A 293 -16.34 -6.98 -2.52
C HIS A 293 -16.17 -7.66 -1.16
N ARG A 294 -15.38 -8.74 -1.10
CA ARG A 294 -15.10 -9.46 0.16
C ARG A 294 -14.32 -8.61 1.15
N GLU A 295 -13.34 -7.83 0.69
CA GLU A 295 -12.65 -6.86 1.54
C GLU A 295 -13.63 -5.82 2.11
N ALA A 296 -14.55 -5.29 1.29
CA ALA A 296 -15.55 -4.32 1.74
C ALA A 296 -16.55 -4.91 2.76
N GLU A 297 -16.97 -6.17 2.59
CA GLU A 297 -17.80 -6.89 3.57
C GLU A 297 -17.09 -7.01 4.92
N VAL A 298 -15.81 -7.43 4.92
CA VAL A 298 -15.03 -7.59 6.16
C VAL A 298 -14.80 -6.24 6.84
N ALA A 299 -14.52 -5.18 6.08
CA ALA A 299 -14.42 -3.83 6.64
C ALA A 299 -15.74 -3.42 7.32
N THR A 300 -16.88 -3.66 6.66
CA THR A 300 -18.22 -3.38 7.22
C THR A 300 -18.49 -4.18 8.50
N GLU A 301 -18.13 -5.47 8.51
CA GLU A 301 -18.27 -6.35 9.67
C GLU A 301 -17.46 -5.82 10.86
N LEU A 302 -16.19 -5.49 10.66
CA LEU A 302 -15.31 -4.94 11.70
C LEU A 302 -15.83 -3.62 12.27
N ILE A 303 -16.26 -2.69 11.40
CA ILE A 303 -16.86 -1.42 11.84
C ILE A 303 -18.14 -1.65 12.65
N ALA A 304 -19.00 -2.57 12.21
CA ALA A 304 -20.25 -2.90 12.91
C ALA A 304 -20.01 -3.57 14.28
N GLU A 305 -18.91 -4.32 14.43
CA GLU A 305 -18.45 -4.87 15.71
C GLU A 305 -17.87 -3.80 16.67
N GLY A 306 -17.73 -2.56 16.21
CA GLY A 306 -17.20 -1.45 17.02
C GLY A 306 -15.68 -1.33 16.96
N HIS A 307 -15.03 -1.92 15.96
CA HIS A 307 -13.58 -1.85 15.79
C HIS A 307 -13.18 -0.71 14.85
N PRO A 308 -12.37 0.27 15.28
CA PRO A 308 -11.73 1.20 14.35
C PRO A 308 -10.71 0.46 13.47
N ILE A 309 -10.69 0.80 12.18
CA ILE A 309 -9.84 0.11 11.20
C ILE A 309 -9.03 1.10 10.35
N MET A 310 -7.92 0.59 9.81
CA MET A 310 -7.07 1.27 8.83
C MET A 310 -6.72 0.31 7.69
N ARG A 311 -6.65 0.82 6.46
CA ARG A 311 -6.16 0.11 5.27
C ARG A 311 -4.69 0.47 5.02
N PRO A 312 -3.75 -0.48 5.16
CA PRO A 312 -2.38 -0.29 4.71
C PRO A 312 -2.32 0.07 3.22
N LEU A 313 -1.65 1.17 2.91
CA LEU A 313 -1.44 1.65 1.54
C LEU A 313 -0.14 1.12 0.97
N ARG A 314 -0.06 0.95 -0.36
CA ARG A 314 1.08 0.28 -1.01
C ARG A 314 2.18 1.25 -1.40
N PHE A 315 1.82 2.49 -1.70
CA PHE A 315 2.71 3.44 -2.35
C PHE A 315 3.32 2.80 -3.62
N ASP A 316 4.65 2.84 -3.75
CA ASP A 316 5.38 2.25 -4.87
C ASP A 316 5.93 0.85 -4.57
N CYS A 317 5.53 0.21 -3.46
CA CYS A 317 6.04 -1.11 -3.10
C CYS A 317 5.65 -2.18 -4.13
N ASP A 318 6.50 -3.20 -4.30
CA ASP A 318 6.28 -4.28 -5.26
C ASP A 318 4.88 -4.89 -5.05
N PRO A 319 3.99 -5.00 -6.07
CA PRO A 319 2.66 -5.61 -5.93
C PRO A 319 2.63 -7.00 -5.28
N ALA A 320 3.71 -7.78 -5.41
CA ALA A 320 3.85 -9.09 -4.78
C ALA A 320 4.18 -9.01 -3.28
N GLN A 321 4.65 -7.85 -2.78
CA GLN A 321 4.85 -7.63 -1.35
C GLN A 321 3.51 -7.72 -0.62
N VAL A 322 3.45 -8.60 0.37
CA VAL A 322 2.27 -8.82 1.21
C VAL A 322 2.18 -7.71 2.25
N LEU A 323 1.06 -7.00 2.25
CA LEU A 323 0.61 -6.15 3.34
C LEU A 323 -0.63 -6.79 3.98
N ALA A 324 -0.96 -6.39 5.19
CA ALA A 324 -2.27 -6.69 5.76
C ALA A 324 -3.36 -6.00 4.95
N ASP A 325 -4.54 -6.60 4.89
CA ASP A 325 -5.69 -5.95 4.26
C ASP A 325 -6.24 -4.84 5.12
N PHE A 326 -6.32 -5.07 6.43
CA PHE A 326 -6.70 -4.03 7.37
C PHE A 326 -5.81 -4.13 8.61
N ALA A 327 -5.89 -3.10 9.43
CA ALA A 327 -5.38 -3.11 10.79
C ALA A 327 -6.50 -2.64 11.71
N VAL A 328 -6.86 -3.45 12.71
CA VAL A 328 -7.77 -3.04 13.78
C VAL A 328 -6.98 -2.23 14.81
N LEU A 329 -7.54 -1.10 15.25
CA LEU A 329 -6.87 -0.09 16.08
C LEU A 329 -7.42 -0.02 17.52
N ASP A 330 -7.86 -1.15 18.10
CA ASP A 330 -8.49 -1.23 19.43
C ASP A 330 -7.57 -0.93 20.62
N GLY A 331 -6.26 -0.83 20.42
CA GLY A 331 -5.28 -0.68 21.50
C GLY A 331 -3.95 -0.15 21.02
N ASP A 332 -2.92 -0.29 21.85
CA ASP A 332 -1.60 0.31 21.62
C ASP A 332 -0.90 -0.22 20.36
N ASN A 333 -1.21 -1.46 19.94
CA ASN A 333 -0.65 -2.09 18.75
C ASN A 333 -1.75 -2.42 17.73
N PRO A 334 -1.60 -2.00 16.46
CA PRO A 334 -2.52 -2.39 15.40
C PRO A 334 -2.54 -3.91 15.20
N THR A 335 -3.72 -4.50 15.05
CA THR A 335 -3.89 -5.93 14.75
C THR A 335 -4.06 -6.13 13.24
N PRO A 336 -3.10 -6.76 12.54
CA PRO A 336 -3.24 -7.10 11.12
C PRO A 336 -4.45 -7.99 10.85
N VAL A 337 -5.16 -7.70 9.77
CA VAL A 337 -6.28 -8.47 9.25
C VAL A 337 -5.94 -8.96 7.85
N PHE A 338 -6.14 -10.25 7.59
CA PHE A 338 -5.99 -10.85 6.27
C PHE A 338 -7.32 -11.43 5.77
N VAL A 339 -7.74 -11.01 4.59
CA VAL A 339 -8.89 -11.52 3.84
C VAL A 339 -8.38 -12.43 2.73
N LEU A 340 -8.60 -13.73 2.85
CA LEU A 340 -7.99 -14.75 1.98
C LEU A 340 -8.82 -15.05 0.70
N ALA A 341 -9.60 -14.08 0.25
CA ALA A 341 -10.32 -14.15 -1.02
C ALA A 341 -9.34 -14.16 -2.22
N PRO A 342 -9.60 -14.96 -3.27
CA PRO A 342 -8.77 -14.97 -4.47
C PRO A 342 -8.73 -13.59 -5.14
N THR A 343 -7.53 -13.11 -5.44
CA THR A 343 -7.34 -11.85 -6.19
C THR A 343 -7.20 -12.07 -7.69
N GLY A 344 -7.04 -13.34 -8.11
CA GLY A 344 -6.67 -13.70 -9.48
C GLY A 344 -5.15 -13.73 -9.71
N ALA A 345 -4.35 -13.30 -8.72
CA ALA A 345 -2.89 -13.42 -8.72
C ALA A 345 -2.46 -14.56 -7.79
N GLU A 346 -2.33 -15.77 -8.34
CA GLU A 346 -2.10 -17.00 -7.56
C GLU A 346 -0.86 -16.94 -6.64
N GLU A 347 0.24 -16.38 -7.14
CA GLU A 347 1.48 -16.23 -6.37
C GLU A 347 1.30 -15.28 -5.17
N PHE A 348 0.61 -14.16 -5.38
CA PHE A 348 0.30 -13.21 -4.31
C PHE A 348 -0.66 -13.82 -3.28
N ASP A 349 -1.71 -14.51 -3.74
CA ASP A 349 -2.67 -15.18 -2.87
C ASP A 349 -1.98 -16.27 -2.02
N ALA A 350 -1.02 -17.00 -2.60
CA ALA A 350 -0.22 -17.99 -1.89
C ALA A 350 0.72 -17.35 -0.86
N ALA A 351 1.39 -16.26 -1.23
CA ALA A 351 2.25 -15.50 -0.32
C ALA A 351 1.46 -14.96 0.87
N LYS A 352 0.28 -14.37 0.62
CA LYS A 352 -0.63 -13.85 1.64
C LYS A 352 -1.08 -14.93 2.63
N ARG A 353 -1.53 -16.09 2.11
CA ARG A 353 -1.86 -17.27 2.95
C ARG A 353 -0.69 -17.76 3.79
N SER A 354 0.52 -17.76 3.21
CA SER A 354 1.75 -18.16 3.89
C SER A 354 2.07 -17.21 5.06
N VAL A 355 1.96 -15.90 4.86
CA VAL A 355 2.17 -14.88 5.90
C VAL A 355 1.13 -15.02 7.01
N ALA A 356 -0.16 -15.09 6.69
CA ALA A 356 -1.22 -15.28 7.68
C ALA A 356 -0.99 -16.55 8.53
N SER A 357 -0.68 -17.67 7.87
CA SER A 357 -0.38 -18.94 8.54
C SER A 357 0.88 -18.86 9.41
N LEU A 358 1.90 -18.13 8.96
CA LEU A 358 3.12 -17.90 9.73
C LEU A 358 2.82 -17.11 11.00
N MET A 359 1.98 -16.07 10.93
CA MET A 359 1.57 -15.30 12.11
C MET A 359 0.82 -16.18 13.12
N GLU A 360 -0.16 -16.96 12.67
CA GLU A 360 -0.94 -17.87 13.52
C GLU A 360 -0.04 -18.91 14.22
N ARG A 361 0.89 -19.55 13.50
CA ARG A 361 1.86 -20.52 14.07
C ARG A 361 2.80 -19.91 15.10
N ASN A 362 3.03 -18.60 15.03
CA ASN A 362 3.87 -17.85 15.94
C ASN A 362 3.07 -17.18 17.06
N HIS A 363 1.76 -17.45 17.18
CA HIS A 363 0.86 -16.85 18.17
C HIS A 363 0.90 -15.31 18.14
N ALA A 364 1.18 -14.73 16.98
CA ALA A 364 1.11 -13.30 16.78
C ALA A 364 -0.36 -12.85 16.75
N GLN A 365 -0.61 -11.61 17.16
CA GLN A 365 -1.93 -11.02 17.08
C GLN A 365 -2.31 -10.79 15.60
N VAL A 366 -3.33 -11.49 15.12
CA VAL A 366 -3.82 -11.43 13.73
C VAL A 366 -5.30 -11.84 13.67
N LYS A 367 -6.07 -11.22 12.78
CA LYS A 367 -7.40 -11.71 12.38
C LYS A 367 -7.33 -12.26 10.95
N VAL A 368 -7.85 -13.45 10.71
CA VAL A 368 -7.85 -14.08 9.38
C VAL A 368 -9.28 -14.40 8.98
N TYR A 369 -9.71 -13.83 7.85
CA TYR A 369 -11.01 -14.07 7.24
C TYR A 369 -10.81 -14.99 6.03
N PRO A 370 -11.49 -16.15 5.98
CA PRO A 370 -11.43 -17.03 4.83
C PRO A 370 -12.11 -16.39 3.60
N ALA A 371 -11.84 -16.98 2.44
CA ALA A 371 -12.39 -16.60 1.14
C ALA A 371 -13.91 -16.43 1.17
#